data_AF-A0AAU2ZH37-F1
#
_entry.id   AF-A0AAU2ZH37-F1
#
_cell.length_a   1.000
_cell.length_b   1.000
_cell.length_c   1.000
_cell.angle_alpha   90.00
_cell.angle_beta   90.00
_cell.angle_gamma   90.00
#
_symmetry.space_group_name_H-M   'P 1'
#
loop_
_entity.id
_entity.type
_entity.pdbx_description
1 polymer ?
#
loop_
_entity_poly.entity_id
_entity_poly.type
_entity_poly.pdbx_seq_one_letter_code
_entity_poly.pdbx_strand_id
1 'polypeptide(L)'
;MIRPDEQLRAGHIPADLLPPGSDPRTVVIVHTTPRSWVGPVVVILAATVGLCGVVYLTTIAVLSLIEVAATTAVAVKAAIPTLIGGGGLITLAVKVPKSHK
;
A
#
# COMPACT_ATOMS: atom_id res chain seq x y z
N MET A 1 -33.96 -20.06 16.39
CA MET A 1 -33.34 -20.04 17.74
C MET A 1 -32.64 -18.71 17.88
N ILE A 2 -33.04 -17.89 18.85
CA ILE A 2 -32.36 -16.61 19.17
C ILE A 2 -30.97 -16.95 19.71
N ARG A 3 -29.93 -16.22 19.30
CA ARG A 3 -28.56 -16.51 19.77
C ARG A 3 -28.47 -16.28 21.29
N PRO A 4 -27.68 -17.07 22.05
CA PRO A 4 -27.56 -16.90 23.51
C PRO A 4 -27.25 -15.44 23.91
N ASP A 5 -26.44 -14.78 23.10
CA ASP A 5 -26.01 -13.38 23.24
C ASP A 5 -27.18 -12.38 23.13
N GLU A 6 -28.15 -12.68 22.27
CA GLU A 6 -29.36 -11.85 22.07
C GLU A 6 -30.34 -12.02 23.23
N GLN A 7 -30.41 -13.21 23.84
CA GLN A 7 -31.22 -13.46 25.03
C GLN A 7 -30.66 -12.74 26.26
N LEU A 8 -29.34 -12.76 26.43
CA LEU A 8 -28.64 -12.02 27.49
C LEU A 8 -28.81 -10.50 27.33
N ARG A 9 -28.74 -9.97 26.10
CA ARG A 9 -29.03 -8.56 25.81
C ARG A 9 -30.49 -8.17 26.05
N ALA A 10 -31.41 -9.12 25.94
CA ALA A 10 -32.83 -8.93 26.26
C ALA A 10 -33.13 -9.01 27.77
N GLY A 11 -32.10 -9.14 28.63
CA GLY A 11 -32.26 -9.25 30.08
C GLY A 11 -32.73 -10.63 30.55
N HIS A 12 -32.70 -11.63 29.66
CA HIS A 12 -32.99 -12.99 30.03
C HIS A 12 -31.74 -13.61 30.66
N ILE A 13 -31.83 -13.97 31.95
CA ILE A 13 -30.73 -14.62 32.68
C ILE A 13 -30.96 -16.13 32.62
N PRO A 14 -30.10 -16.91 31.94
CA PRO A 14 -30.19 -18.36 31.91
C PRO A 14 -30.01 -18.95 33.30
N ALA A 15 -30.85 -19.93 33.66
CA ALA A 15 -30.78 -20.60 34.95
C ALA A 15 -29.41 -21.30 35.21
N ASP A 16 -28.72 -21.73 34.16
CA ASP A 16 -27.39 -22.36 34.24
C ASP A 16 -26.27 -21.41 34.68
N LEU A 17 -26.48 -20.09 34.54
CA LEU A 17 -25.50 -19.08 34.96
C LEU A 17 -25.75 -18.59 36.39
N LEU A 18 -26.82 -19.04 37.04
CA LEU A 18 -27.16 -18.64 38.40
C LEU A 18 -26.55 -19.63 39.40
N PRO A 19 -25.83 -19.13 40.41
CA PRO A 19 -25.39 -19.96 41.54
C PRO A 19 -26.59 -20.64 42.23
N PRO A 20 -26.48 -21.93 42.63
CA PRO A 20 -27.55 -22.62 43.34
C PRO A 20 -27.95 -21.84 44.61
N GLY A 21 -29.24 -21.61 44.80
CA GLY A 21 -29.77 -20.89 45.98
C GLY A 21 -29.66 -19.36 45.94
N SER A 22 -29.24 -18.78 44.82
CA SER A 22 -29.25 -17.31 44.62
C SER A 22 -30.57 -16.83 43.99
N ASP A 23 -31.08 -15.68 44.45
CA ASP A 23 -32.25 -15.04 43.83
C ASP A 23 -31.83 -14.41 42.49
N PRO A 24 -32.46 -14.80 41.35
CA PRO A 24 -32.17 -14.25 40.02
C PRO A 24 -32.23 -12.71 39.96
N ARG A 25 -33.01 -12.08 40.84
CA ARG A 25 -33.15 -10.61 40.91
C ARG A 25 -31.96 -9.90 41.55
N THR A 26 -31.06 -10.65 42.18
CA THR A 26 -29.89 -10.12 42.90
C THR A 26 -28.56 -10.43 42.22
N VAL A 27 -28.57 -11.21 41.13
CA VAL A 27 -27.35 -11.60 40.41
C VAL A 27 -27.05 -10.61 39.29
N VAL A 28 -25.85 -10.03 39.32
CA VAL A 28 -25.34 -9.14 38.28
C VAL A 28 -24.33 -9.90 37.43
N ILE A 29 -24.64 -10.09 36.14
CA ILE A 29 -23.71 -10.69 35.17
C ILE A 29 -22.88 -9.55 34.56
N VAL A 30 -21.58 -9.53 34.85
CA VAL A 30 -20.65 -8.58 34.24
C VAL A 30 -20.13 -9.18 32.94
N HIS A 31 -20.59 -8.63 31.82
CA HIS A 31 -20.00 -8.93 30.51
C HIS A 31 -18.67 -8.19 30.36
N THR A 32 -17.57 -8.93 30.31
CA THR A 32 -16.29 -8.37 29.88
C THR A 32 -16.29 -8.31 28.35
N THR A 33 -16.08 -7.13 27.78
CA THR A 33 -15.86 -7.03 26.33
C THR A 33 -14.59 -7.81 26.00
N PRO A 34 -14.63 -8.78 25.05
CA PRO A 34 -13.42 -9.49 24.66
C PRO A 34 -12.40 -8.46 24.16
N ARG A 35 -11.15 -8.53 24.68
CA ARG A 35 -10.05 -7.71 24.17
C ARG A 35 -9.86 -8.00 22.68
N SER A 36 -10.37 -7.11 21.84
CA SER A 36 -10.24 -7.22 20.39
C SER A 36 -8.93 -6.59 19.94
N TRP A 37 -7.91 -7.43 19.73
CA TRP A 37 -6.66 -7.06 19.07
C TRP A 37 -6.80 -6.97 17.54
N VAL A 38 -7.85 -7.57 16.98
CA VAL A 38 -8.03 -7.75 15.53
C VAL A 38 -8.65 -6.52 14.85
N GLY A 39 -9.38 -5.66 15.57
CA GLY A 39 -10.05 -4.50 14.98
C GLY A 39 -9.10 -3.30 14.77
N PRO A 40 -8.92 -2.41 15.75
CA PRO A 40 -8.21 -1.15 15.53
C PRO A 40 -6.72 -1.33 15.30
N VAL A 41 -6.09 -2.24 16.05
CA VAL A 41 -4.63 -2.41 16.08
C VAL A 41 -4.11 -2.96 14.76
N VAL A 42 -4.78 -3.98 14.21
CA VAL A 42 -4.39 -4.56 12.91
C VAL A 42 -4.56 -3.55 11.77
N VAL A 43 -5.63 -2.74 11.79
CA VAL A 43 -5.85 -1.69 10.79
C VAL A 43 -4.73 -0.65 10.82
N ILE A 44 -4.34 -0.20 12.02
CA ILE A 44 -3.24 0.77 12.17
C ILE A 44 -1.91 0.17 11.70
N LEU A 45 -1.63 -1.08 12.05
CA LEU A 45 -0.40 -1.76 11.60
C LEU A 45 -0.37 -1.93 10.08
N ALA A 46 -1.47 -2.40 9.48
CA ALA A 46 -1.57 -2.58 8.04
C ALA A 46 -1.44 -1.25 7.29
N ALA A 47 -2.06 -0.18 7.78
CA ALA A 47 -1.95 1.16 7.20
C ALA A 47 -0.51 1.69 7.28
N THR A 48 0.16 1.50 8.42
CA THR A 48 1.54 1.97 8.62
C THR A 48 2.52 1.24 7.69
N VAL A 49 2.43 -0.09 7.63
CA VAL A 49 3.28 -0.91 6.74
C VAL A 49 3.01 -0.58 5.28
N GLY A 50 1.73 -0.44 4.89
CA GLY A 50 1.35 -0.05 3.53
C GLY A 50 1.90 1.32 3.13
N LEU A 51 1.79 2.31 4.01
CA LEU A 51 2.32 3.66 3.78
C LEU A 51 3.84 3.64 3.59
N CYS A 52 4.58 2.95 4.47
CA CYS A 52 6.02 2.79 4.34
C CYS A 52 6.42 2.11 3.03
N GLY A 53 5.70 1.07 2.62
CA GLY A 53 5.92 0.39 1.35
C GLY A 53 5.74 1.32 0.14
N VAL A 54 4.67 2.12 0.14
CA VAL A 54 4.40 3.09 -0.94
C VAL A 54 5.50 4.15 -1.00
N VAL A 55 5.89 4.73 0.13
CA VAL A 55 6.95 5.74 0.18
C VAL A 55 8.28 5.16 -0.31
N TYR A 56 8.62 3.94 0.10
CA TYR A 56 9.85 3.28 -0.33
C TYR A 56 9.86 3.02 -1.84
N LEU A 57 8.79 2.42 -2.38
CA LEU A 57 8.69 2.11 -3.81
C LEU A 57 8.71 3.37 -4.67
N THR A 58 7.97 4.41 -4.26
CA THR A 58 7.96 5.70 -4.98
C THR A 58 9.33 6.36 -4.96
N THR A 59 10.04 6.32 -3.82
CA THR A 59 11.40 6.87 -3.71
C THR A 59 12.37 6.15 -4.65
N ILE A 60 12.36 4.82 -4.69
CA ILE A 60 13.21 4.04 -5.60
C ILE A 60 12.85 4.29 -7.06
N ALA A 61 11.57 4.34 -7.39
CA ALA A 61 11.12 4.63 -8.75
C ALA A 61 11.59 6.01 -9.22
N VAL A 62 11.55 7.03 -8.36
CA VAL A 62 12.05 8.36 -8.67
C VAL A 62 13.58 8.37 -8.81
N LEU A 63 14.31 7.75 -7.87
CA LEU A 63 15.77 7.69 -7.92
C LEU A 63 16.27 6.96 -9.17
N SER A 64 15.67 5.84 -9.51
CA SER A 64 16.01 5.10 -10.74
C SER A 64 15.72 5.91 -12.01
N LEU A 65 14.63 6.69 -12.04
CA LEU A 65 14.36 7.60 -13.16
C LEU A 65 15.44 8.69 -13.27
N ILE A 66 15.89 9.24 -12.14
CA ILE A 66 16.96 10.25 -12.09
C ILE A 66 18.29 9.64 -12.54
N GLU A 67 18.60 8.41 -12.13
CA GLU A 67 19.81 7.70 -12.58
C GLU A 67 19.80 7.47 -14.09
N VAL A 68 18.66 7.06 -14.66
CA VAL A 68 18.50 6.93 -16.12
C VAL A 68 18.69 8.28 -16.81
N ALA A 69 18.14 9.37 -16.27
CA ALA A 69 18.33 10.71 -16.81
C ALA A 69 19.80 11.18 -16.71
N ALA A 70 20.47 10.89 -15.60
CA ALA A 70 21.88 11.25 -15.40
C ALA A 70 22.81 10.46 -16.33
N THR A 71 22.60 9.15 -16.45
CA THR A 71 23.40 8.27 -17.31
C THR A 71 23.21 8.60 -18.79
N THR A 72 21.98 8.90 -19.23
CA THR A 72 21.72 9.35 -20.61
C THR A 72 22.34 10.73 -20.90
N ALA A 73 22.26 11.68 -19.96
CA ALA A 73 22.92 12.98 -20.12
C ALA A 73 24.45 12.87 -20.23
N VAL A 74 25.07 12.00 -19.40
CA VAL A 74 26.50 11.70 -19.48
C VAL A 74 26.85 11.02 -20.80
N ALA A 75 26.06 10.04 -21.25
CA ALA A 75 26.27 9.36 -22.53
C ALA A 75 26.18 10.33 -23.72
N VAL A 76 25.18 11.22 -23.75
CA VAL A 76 25.05 12.25 -24.78
C VAL A 76 26.24 13.21 -24.74
N LYS A 77 26.64 13.68 -23.56
CA LYS A 77 27.80 14.57 -23.40
C LYS A 77 29.11 13.91 -23.82
N ALA A 78 29.27 12.61 -23.58
CA ALA A 78 30.43 11.84 -24.04
C ALA A 78 30.41 11.61 -25.55
N ALA A 79 29.22 11.51 -26.16
CA ALA A 79 29.05 11.33 -27.60
C ALA A 79 29.29 12.62 -28.41
N ILE A 80 29.03 13.81 -27.85
CA ILE A 80 29.19 15.10 -28.54
C ILE A 80 30.63 15.35 -29.03
N PRO A 81 31.70 15.14 -28.23
CA PRO A 81 33.08 15.27 -28.70
C PRO A 81 33.45 14.25 -29.79
N THR A 82 32.93 13.02 -29.75
CA THR A 82 33.15 12.04 -30.81
C THR A 82 32.39 12.36 -32.09
N LEU A 83 31.21 12.98 -31.99
CA LEU A 83 30.41 13.43 -33.14
C LEU A 83 31.04 14.64 -33.85
N ILE A 84 31.71 15.52 -33.09
CA ILE A 84 32.31 16.77 -33.60
C ILE A 84 33.80 16.58 -33.92
N GLY A 85 34.53 15.75 -33.18
CA GLY A 85 35.98 15.55 -33.30
C GLY A 85 36.40 14.35 -34.16
N GLY A 86 35.48 13.46 -34.53
CA GLY A 86 35.76 12.25 -35.29
C GLY A 86 35.13 12.25 -36.68
N GLY A 87 35.60 13.10 -37.60
CA GLY A 87 35.63 12.86 -39.05
C GLY A 87 34.40 12.21 -39.74
N GLY A 88 33.17 12.47 -39.31
CA GLY A 88 31.98 11.85 -39.87
C GLY A 88 30.96 12.89 -40.28
N LEU A 89 31.00 13.32 -41.54
CA LEU A 89 29.84 13.87 -42.23
C LEU A 89 28.71 12.84 -42.15
N ILE A 90 27.84 12.94 -41.12
CA ILE A 90 26.49 12.41 -41.25
C ILE A 90 25.79 13.39 -42.19
N THR A 91 26.01 13.20 -43.49
CA THR A 91 25.06 13.66 -44.50
C THR A 91 23.74 12.98 -44.12
N LEU A 92 22.89 13.71 -43.40
CA LEU A 92 21.46 13.47 -43.37
C LEU A 92 21.04 13.36 -44.84
N ALA A 93 20.88 12.13 -45.31
CA ALA A 93 20.38 11.82 -46.64
C ALA A 93 18.90 12.21 -46.68
N VAL A 94 18.63 13.52 -46.74
CA VAL A 94 17.38 14.03 -47.26
C VAL A 94 17.38 13.62 -48.72
N LYS A 95 16.67 12.53 -49.02
CA LYS A 95 16.39 12.09 -50.38
C LYS A 95 15.52 13.17 -51.04
N VAL A 96 16.16 14.16 -51.64
CA VAL A 96 15.49 15.12 -52.53
C VAL A 96 14.95 14.28 -53.70
N PRO A 97 13.62 14.20 -53.89
CA PRO A 97 13.06 13.42 -54.97
C PRO A 97 13.47 14.05 -56.31
N LYS A 98 14.06 13.23 -57.20
CA LYS A 98 14.32 13.63 -58.59
C LYS A 98 12.97 13.92 -59.27
N SER A 99 12.69 15.19 -59.54
CA SER A 99 11.66 15.55 -60.51
C SER A 99 12.25 15.33 -61.90
N HIS A 100 11.76 14.30 -62.58
CA HIS A 100 12.02 14.06 -63.99
C HIS A 100 11.18 15.03 -64.83
N LYS A 101 11.86 15.64 -65.82
CA LYS A 101 11.40 16.44 -66.97
C LYS A 101 11.58 17.94 -66.83
#